data_AF-A0A2N1R293-F1
#
_entry.id   AF-A0A2N1R293-F1
#
_cell.length_a   1.000
_cell.length_b   1.000
_cell.length_c   1.000
_cell.angle_alpha   90.00
_cell.angle_beta   90.00
_cell.angle_gamma   90.00
#
_symmetry.space_group_name_H-M   'P 1'
#
loop_
_entity.id
_entity.type
_entity.pdbx_description
1 polymer ?
#
loop_
_entity_poly.entity_id
_entity_poly.type
_entity_poly.pdbx_seq_one_letter_code
_entity_poly.pdbx_strand_id
1 'polypeptide(L)'
;MAVGYEVKSYENRIILASQYDGGRYPADIAGLKSGDRITSINGKQVSVFSEIQEAVSLSAKRLTTIGIDRSGTRIESSLRPEMNKDTGAGRIGVYPWIEPVIGIVDPAGPAALAGLRAGDRILSVAGQPIVHTVALSALLEKERPERVDIAYLRAGQEESATLVLSYIDGAAADLGIGWKTIDHRVRASGFADAVSMGFVETVKTISGTYRGIASLFMGVNLLKAVSGPARITWMVGTVAKNGLSGETAGGLSAALGFLAILSIGLFAMNLLPIPLLDGGSILLFVIEIVRRKAAKVKTVLRYQTVGIVTVAAIFLLSTVGDFIFFSGK
;
A
#
# COMPACT_ATOMS: atom_id res chain seq x y z
N MET A 1 13.09 24.89 -14.19
CA MET A 1 12.89 23.44 -13.97
C MET A 1 12.00 23.28 -12.74
N ALA A 2 10.81 22.71 -12.88
CA ALA A 2 9.96 22.45 -11.70
C ALA A 2 10.57 21.29 -10.91
N VAL A 3 10.98 21.56 -9.67
CA VAL A 3 11.42 20.54 -8.71
C VAL A 3 10.20 19.74 -8.29
N GLY A 4 10.29 18.42 -8.19
CA GLY A 4 9.14 17.57 -7.87
C GLY A 4 9.38 16.11 -8.26
N TYR A 5 8.43 15.24 -7.95
CA TYR A 5 8.48 13.83 -8.32
C TYR A 5 7.14 13.36 -8.90
N GLU A 6 7.19 12.33 -9.73
CA GLU A 6 6.02 11.71 -10.33
C GLU A 6 5.71 10.41 -9.61
N VAL A 7 4.45 10.25 -9.19
CA VAL A 7 3.93 9.05 -8.57
C VAL A 7 2.92 8.43 -9.52
N LYS A 8 3.12 7.15 -9.84
CA LYS A 8 2.11 6.39 -10.58
C LYS A 8 0.94 6.09 -9.66
N SER A 9 -0.27 6.40 -10.11
CA SER A 9 -1.49 6.17 -9.36
C SER A 9 -2.63 5.79 -10.31
N TYR A 10 -3.83 5.72 -9.76
CA TYR A 10 -5.08 5.54 -10.49
C TYR A 10 -6.03 6.70 -10.20
N GLU A 11 -7.06 6.85 -11.02
CA GLU A 11 -8.09 7.86 -10.78
C GLU A 11 -8.74 7.67 -9.40
N ASN A 12 -9.24 8.75 -8.84
CA ASN A 12 -9.98 8.76 -7.57
C ASN A 12 -11.39 8.12 -7.65
N ARG A 13 -11.67 7.37 -8.71
CA ARG A 13 -12.91 6.62 -8.91
C ARG A 13 -12.80 5.26 -8.24
N ILE A 14 -13.86 4.81 -7.58
CA ILE A 14 -13.82 3.62 -6.74
C ILE A 14 -14.75 2.50 -7.21
N ILE A 15 -14.44 1.29 -6.77
CA ILE A 15 -15.27 0.09 -6.86
C ILE A 15 -15.48 -0.41 -5.42
N LEU A 16 -16.70 -0.79 -5.07
CA LEU A 16 -16.97 -1.41 -3.77
C LEU A 16 -16.50 -2.87 -3.75
N ALA A 17 -15.70 -3.23 -2.74
CA ALA A 17 -15.21 -4.60 -2.56
C ALA A 17 -16.36 -5.60 -2.30
N SER A 18 -17.40 -5.16 -1.61
CA SER A 18 -18.60 -5.94 -1.27
C SER A 18 -19.33 -6.55 -2.48
N GLN A 19 -19.14 -5.99 -3.68
CA GLN A 19 -19.70 -6.51 -4.92
C GLN A 19 -19.05 -7.82 -5.37
N TYR A 20 -17.85 -8.10 -4.89
CA TYR A 20 -17.03 -9.25 -5.33
C TYR A 20 -16.84 -10.27 -4.22
N ASP A 21 -16.65 -9.83 -2.98
CA ASP A 21 -16.42 -10.72 -1.84
C ASP A 21 -17.66 -10.96 -0.96
N GLY A 22 -18.78 -10.28 -1.23
CA GLY A 22 -20.01 -10.36 -0.44
C GLY A 22 -19.88 -9.80 0.98
N GLY A 23 -18.77 -9.12 1.28
CA GLY A 23 -18.49 -8.48 2.55
C GLY A 23 -19.36 -7.24 2.79
N ARG A 24 -19.31 -6.73 4.02
CA ARG A 24 -19.95 -5.46 4.38
C ARG A 24 -18.93 -4.55 5.03
N TYR A 25 -18.60 -3.47 4.35
CA TYR A 25 -17.53 -2.56 4.71
C TYR A 25 -18.04 -1.18 5.11
N PRO A 26 -17.18 -0.33 5.71
CA PRO A 26 -17.54 1.05 6.03
C PRO A 26 -18.06 1.86 4.83
N ALA A 27 -17.56 1.62 3.62
CA ALA A 27 -18.06 2.29 2.41
C ALA A 27 -19.52 1.94 2.13
N ASP A 28 -19.92 0.67 2.30
CA ASP A 28 -21.31 0.23 2.10
C ASP A 28 -22.25 0.88 3.11
N ILE A 29 -21.84 0.89 4.38
CA ILE A 29 -22.63 1.47 5.48
C ILE A 29 -22.82 2.98 5.25
N ALA A 30 -21.80 3.64 4.71
CA ALA A 30 -21.81 5.06 4.40
C ALA A 30 -22.49 5.41 3.06
N GLY A 31 -23.06 4.42 2.37
CA GLY A 31 -23.85 4.59 1.16
C GLY A 31 -23.04 4.98 -0.07
N LEU A 32 -21.74 4.67 -0.11
CA LEU A 32 -20.92 4.79 -1.32
C LEU A 32 -21.40 3.78 -2.37
N LYS A 33 -21.07 4.02 -3.64
CA LYS A 33 -21.43 3.17 -4.78
C LYS A 33 -20.23 3.02 -5.71
N SER A 34 -20.13 1.87 -6.37
CA SER A 34 -19.14 1.69 -7.44
C SER A 34 -19.38 2.73 -8.54
N GLY A 35 -18.28 3.34 -8.99
CA GLY A 35 -18.30 4.44 -9.94
C GLY A 35 -18.28 5.83 -9.31
N ASP A 36 -18.52 5.96 -7.98
CA ASP A 36 -18.32 7.21 -7.25
C ASP A 36 -16.87 7.69 -7.38
N ARG A 37 -16.66 9.02 -7.40
CA ARG A 37 -15.34 9.64 -7.30
C ARG A 37 -15.17 10.25 -5.92
N ILE A 38 -14.14 9.86 -5.17
CA ILE A 38 -13.83 10.49 -3.90
C ILE A 38 -13.03 11.77 -4.20
N THR A 39 -13.55 12.91 -3.78
CA THR A 39 -12.98 14.24 -4.09
C THR A 39 -12.31 14.91 -2.90
N SER A 40 -12.65 14.50 -1.67
CA SER A 40 -11.97 14.95 -0.46
C SER A 40 -12.06 13.95 0.68
N ILE A 41 -11.10 14.00 1.60
CA ILE A 41 -11.10 13.24 2.85
C ILE A 41 -10.68 14.18 3.98
N ASN A 42 -11.52 14.32 5.00
CA ASN A 42 -11.34 15.24 6.13
C ASN A 42 -11.05 16.69 5.69
N GLY A 43 -11.77 17.16 4.67
CA GLY A 43 -11.61 18.50 4.10
C GLY A 43 -10.39 18.69 3.18
N LYS A 44 -9.45 17.73 3.13
CA LYS A 44 -8.33 17.75 2.19
C LYS A 44 -8.79 17.19 0.84
N GLN A 45 -8.56 17.92 -0.25
CA GLN A 45 -8.85 17.42 -1.59
C GLN A 45 -7.98 16.20 -1.93
N VAL A 46 -8.58 15.25 -2.64
CA VAL A 46 -7.88 14.08 -3.19
C VAL A 46 -8.21 13.94 -4.67
N SER A 47 -7.17 13.77 -5.47
CA SER A 47 -7.25 13.74 -6.94
C SER A 47 -6.96 12.34 -7.50
N VAL A 48 -6.21 11.53 -6.74
CA VAL A 48 -5.78 10.19 -7.16
C VAL A 48 -5.98 9.17 -6.05
N PHE A 49 -6.05 7.90 -6.43
CA PHE A 49 -6.37 6.82 -5.51
C PHE A 49 -5.33 6.61 -4.41
N SER A 50 -4.05 6.85 -4.69
CA SER A 50 -2.98 6.76 -3.69
C SER A 50 -3.19 7.73 -2.51
N GLU A 51 -3.74 8.93 -2.76
CA GLU A 51 -4.08 9.88 -1.69
C GLU A 51 -5.27 9.40 -0.84
N ILE A 52 -6.24 8.72 -1.47
CA ILE A 52 -7.35 8.05 -0.78
C ILE A 52 -6.81 6.96 0.14
N GLN A 53 -6.00 6.05 -0.41
CA GLN A 53 -5.42 4.93 0.32
C GLN A 53 -4.60 5.41 1.51
N GLU A 54 -3.77 6.43 1.30
CA GLU A 54 -2.98 7.03 2.38
C GLU A 54 -3.86 7.61 3.48
N ALA A 55 -4.81 8.48 3.15
CA ALA A 55 -5.66 9.14 4.14
C ALA A 55 -6.52 8.12 4.92
N VAL A 56 -7.03 7.09 4.24
CA VAL A 56 -7.81 6.01 4.85
C VAL A 56 -6.94 5.13 5.76
N SER A 57 -5.77 4.69 5.29
CA SER A 57 -4.86 3.82 6.05
C SER A 57 -4.46 4.42 7.39
N LEU A 58 -4.26 5.74 7.42
CA LEU A 58 -3.90 6.49 8.62
C LEU A 58 -5.10 6.74 9.56
N SER A 59 -6.33 6.48 9.15
CA SER A 59 -7.56 6.89 9.86
C SER A 59 -8.36 5.73 10.45
N ALA A 60 -7.73 4.57 10.67
CA ALA A 60 -8.35 3.41 11.31
C ALA A 60 -9.11 3.80 12.60
N LYS A 61 -10.34 3.30 12.74
CA LYS A 61 -11.26 3.50 13.87
C LYS A 61 -11.69 4.96 14.14
N ARG A 62 -11.29 5.92 13.31
CA ARG A 62 -11.65 7.34 13.47
C ARG A 62 -12.80 7.70 12.53
N LEU A 63 -13.65 8.63 12.95
CA LEU A 63 -14.66 9.19 12.07
C LEU A 63 -13.94 10.01 10.99
N THR A 64 -14.22 9.69 9.74
CA THR A 64 -13.58 10.26 8.56
C THR A 64 -14.67 10.78 7.65
N THR A 65 -14.61 12.06 7.33
CA THR A 65 -15.54 12.70 6.39
C THR A 65 -15.01 12.55 4.97
N ILE A 66 -15.87 12.20 4.03
CA ILE A 66 -15.52 11.94 2.64
C ILE A 66 -16.43 12.77 1.73
N GLY A 67 -15.82 13.60 0.89
CA GLY A 67 -16.49 14.25 -0.22
C GLY A 67 -16.54 13.32 -1.43
N ILE A 68 -17.71 13.18 -2.04
CA ILE A 68 -18.00 12.28 -3.14
C ILE A 68 -18.60 13.09 -4.28
N ASP A 69 -18.16 12.81 -5.49
CA ASP A 69 -18.85 13.20 -6.72
C ASP A 69 -19.52 11.96 -7.32
N ARG A 70 -20.85 11.98 -7.33
CA ARG A 70 -21.70 10.96 -7.91
C ARG A 70 -22.43 11.55 -9.11
N SER A 71 -21.94 11.23 -10.30
CA SER A 71 -22.54 11.69 -11.57
C SER A 71 -22.71 13.22 -11.65
N GLY A 72 -21.75 13.98 -11.13
CA GLY A 72 -21.77 15.45 -11.11
C GLY A 72 -22.39 16.06 -9.85
N THR A 73 -23.03 15.25 -8.99
CA THR A 73 -23.60 15.71 -7.71
C THR A 73 -22.59 15.52 -6.59
N ARG A 74 -22.29 16.62 -5.88
CA ARG A 74 -21.43 16.59 -4.69
C ARG A 74 -22.22 16.11 -3.49
N ILE A 75 -21.75 15.05 -2.87
CA ILE A 75 -22.31 14.42 -1.68
C ILE A 75 -21.21 14.40 -0.62
N GLU A 76 -21.57 14.65 0.63
CA GLU A 76 -20.69 14.44 1.76
C GLU A 76 -21.20 13.24 2.56
N SER A 77 -20.29 12.35 2.93
CA SER A 77 -20.60 11.19 3.76
C SER A 77 -19.56 11.08 4.88
N SER A 78 -19.89 10.35 5.94
CA SER A 78 -18.96 10.08 7.03
C SER A 78 -18.93 8.60 7.31
N LEU A 79 -17.73 8.06 7.44
CA LEU A 79 -17.52 6.65 7.74
C LEU A 79 -16.43 6.48 8.79
N ARG A 80 -16.36 5.29 9.38
CA ARG A 80 -15.26 4.90 10.27
C ARG A 80 -14.48 3.78 9.58
N PRO A 81 -13.26 4.01 9.07
CA PRO A 81 -12.46 2.94 8.50
C PRO A 81 -12.24 1.85 9.54
N GLU A 82 -12.49 0.61 9.15
CA GLU A 82 -12.19 -0.52 10.01
C GLU A 82 -10.69 -0.81 9.98
N MET A 83 -10.19 -1.46 11.02
CA MET A 83 -8.77 -1.80 11.11
C MET A 83 -8.55 -3.15 10.43
N ASN A 84 -7.69 -3.17 9.41
CA ASN A 84 -7.20 -4.42 8.83
C ASN A 84 -6.37 -5.15 9.90
N LYS A 85 -6.74 -6.39 10.24
CA LYS A 85 -6.03 -7.16 11.27
C LYS A 85 -4.65 -7.64 10.83
N ASP A 86 -4.37 -7.71 9.54
CA ASP A 86 -3.07 -8.17 9.05
C ASP A 86 -2.04 -7.04 9.00
N THR A 87 -2.47 -5.78 8.84
CA THR A 87 -1.57 -4.64 8.64
C THR A 87 -1.74 -3.51 9.66
N GLY A 88 -2.84 -3.49 10.41
CA GLY A 88 -3.21 -2.39 11.30
C GLY A 88 -3.72 -1.14 10.58
N ALA A 89 -3.67 -1.11 9.25
CA ALA A 89 -4.12 0.02 8.45
C ALA A 89 -5.65 0.15 8.46
N GLY A 90 -6.14 1.39 8.33
CA GLY A 90 -7.54 1.64 8.04
C GLY A 90 -7.93 1.10 6.66
N ARG A 91 -9.11 0.50 6.55
CA ARG A 91 -9.71 0.08 5.28
C ARG A 91 -11.19 0.45 5.25
N ILE A 92 -11.69 0.77 4.07
CA ILE A 92 -13.10 1.13 3.86
C ILE A 92 -13.82 0.20 2.89
N GLY A 93 -13.13 -0.80 2.32
CA GLY A 93 -13.71 -1.77 1.39
C GLY A 93 -13.90 -1.23 -0.02
N VAL A 94 -12.88 -0.54 -0.56
CA VAL A 94 -12.91 -0.03 -1.93
C VAL A 94 -11.64 -0.37 -2.68
N TYR A 95 -11.78 -0.60 -3.98
CA TYR A 95 -10.70 -0.74 -4.94
C TYR A 95 -10.65 0.46 -5.90
N PRO A 96 -9.49 0.77 -6.50
CA PRO A 96 -9.44 1.76 -7.57
C PRO A 96 -10.22 1.25 -8.78
N TRP A 97 -10.96 2.13 -9.44
CA TRP A 97 -11.49 1.87 -10.76
C TRP A 97 -10.36 1.98 -11.78
N ILE A 98 -9.90 0.83 -12.26
CA ILE A 98 -8.87 0.75 -13.28
C ILE A 98 -9.53 0.30 -14.58
N GLU A 99 -9.41 1.14 -15.60
CA GLU A 99 -9.83 0.79 -16.95
C GLU A 99 -8.99 -0.40 -17.46
N PRO A 100 -9.60 -1.40 -18.13
CA PRO A 100 -8.91 -2.62 -18.54
C PRO A 100 -8.04 -2.41 -19.80
N VAL A 101 -7.18 -1.39 -19.76
CA VAL A 101 -6.24 -1.03 -20.82
C VAL A 101 -4.84 -1.48 -20.43
N ILE A 102 -4.23 -2.29 -21.27
CA ILE A 102 -2.90 -2.84 -21.06
C ILE A 102 -1.88 -1.70 -21.16
N GLY A 103 -1.11 -1.49 -20.09
CA GLY A 103 -0.03 -0.49 -20.04
C GLY A 103 1.33 -1.09 -20.43
N ILE A 104 1.64 -2.26 -19.87
CA ILE A 104 2.87 -3.02 -20.17
C ILE A 104 2.54 -4.50 -20.32
N VAL A 105 3.35 -5.20 -21.11
CA VAL A 105 3.26 -6.66 -21.29
C VAL A 105 4.64 -7.23 -20.99
N ASP A 106 4.69 -8.26 -20.14
CA ASP A 106 5.90 -9.06 -19.92
C ASP A 106 6.18 -9.86 -21.21
N PRO A 107 7.35 -9.68 -21.86
CA PRO A 107 7.70 -10.41 -23.07
C PRO A 107 7.68 -11.94 -22.91
N ALA A 108 7.85 -12.46 -21.70
CA ALA A 108 7.80 -13.90 -21.41
C ALA A 108 6.43 -14.36 -20.87
N GLY A 109 5.47 -13.43 -20.69
CA GLY A 109 4.19 -13.69 -20.07
C GLY A 109 3.11 -14.25 -21.01
N PRO A 110 2.03 -14.82 -20.47
CA PRO A 110 0.91 -15.38 -21.26
C PRO A 110 0.30 -14.39 -22.25
N ALA A 111 0.16 -13.11 -21.87
CA ALA A 111 -0.36 -12.08 -22.75
C ALA A 111 0.50 -11.84 -23.99
N ALA A 112 1.83 -11.83 -23.86
CA ALA A 112 2.73 -11.70 -25.01
C ALA A 112 2.60 -12.90 -25.95
N LEU A 113 2.52 -14.11 -25.40
CA LEU A 113 2.34 -15.36 -26.18
C LEU A 113 1.01 -15.38 -26.94
N ALA A 114 -0.04 -14.81 -26.36
CA ALA A 114 -1.34 -14.64 -27.02
C ALA A 114 -1.39 -13.43 -27.97
N GLY A 115 -0.28 -12.70 -28.12
CA GLY A 115 -0.17 -11.58 -29.05
C GLY A 115 -0.78 -10.26 -28.55
N LEU A 116 -1.13 -10.15 -27.27
CA LEU A 116 -1.58 -8.90 -26.66
C LEU A 116 -0.43 -7.90 -26.54
N ARG A 117 -0.76 -6.61 -26.60
CA ARG A 117 0.19 -5.50 -26.64
C ARG A 117 -0.25 -4.36 -25.72
N ALA A 118 0.71 -3.54 -25.31
CA ALA A 118 0.41 -2.28 -24.65
C ALA A 118 -0.50 -1.42 -25.54
N GLY A 119 -1.56 -0.86 -24.94
CA GLY A 119 -2.61 -0.10 -25.63
C GLY A 119 -3.88 -0.88 -25.93
N ASP A 120 -3.85 -2.22 -25.91
CA ASP A 120 -5.06 -3.03 -26.09
C ASP A 120 -6.02 -2.81 -24.91
N ARG A 121 -7.32 -2.69 -25.19
CA ARG A 121 -8.37 -2.62 -24.17
C ARG A 121 -9.13 -3.94 -24.14
N ILE A 122 -9.10 -4.64 -23.01
CA ILE A 122 -9.91 -5.84 -22.82
C ILE A 122 -11.38 -5.44 -22.71
N LEU A 123 -12.23 -6.08 -23.51
CA LEU A 123 -13.67 -5.83 -23.56
C LEU A 123 -14.46 -6.92 -22.84
N SER A 124 -14.09 -8.19 -23.04
CA SER A 124 -14.74 -9.33 -22.40
C SER A 124 -13.78 -10.49 -22.21
N VAL A 125 -14.10 -11.35 -21.24
CA VAL A 125 -13.36 -12.57 -20.92
C VAL A 125 -14.36 -13.71 -20.71
N ALA A 126 -14.15 -14.83 -21.40
CA ALA A 126 -15.12 -15.93 -21.45
C ALA A 126 -16.54 -15.48 -21.84
N GLY A 127 -16.64 -14.48 -22.74
CA GLY A 127 -17.91 -13.87 -23.17
C GLY A 127 -18.56 -12.93 -22.14
N GLN A 128 -17.97 -12.74 -20.95
CA GLN A 128 -18.47 -11.82 -19.93
C GLN A 128 -17.82 -10.43 -20.10
N PRO A 129 -18.62 -9.34 -20.19
CA PRO A 129 -18.08 -7.99 -20.30
C PRO A 129 -17.22 -7.59 -19.10
N ILE A 130 -16.03 -7.05 -19.36
CA ILE A 130 -15.10 -6.56 -18.36
C ILE A 130 -15.04 -5.04 -18.43
N VAL A 131 -15.65 -4.39 -17.45
CA VAL A 131 -15.71 -2.92 -17.38
C VAL A 131 -14.50 -2.32 -16.64
N HIS A 132 -13.91 -3.09 -15.73
CA HIS A 132 -12.74 -2.69 -14.94
C HIS A 132 -11.95 -3.91 -14.48
N THR A 133 -10.69 -3.70 -14.08
CA THR A 133 -9.77 -4.81 -13.79
C THR A 133 -10.18 -5.68 -12.60
N VAL A 134 -10.88 -5.12 -11.59
CA VAL A 134 -11.38 -5.92 -10.46
C VAL A 134 -12.38 -6.99 -10.91
N ALA A 135 -13.21 -6.71 -11.92
CA ALA A 135 -14.15 -7.69 -12.48
C ALA A 135 -13.40 -8.83 -13.18
N LEU A 136 -12.33 -8.50 -13.89
CA LEU A 136 -11.44 -9.49 -14.51
C LEU A 136 -10.79 -10.38 -13.46
N SER A 137 -10.15 -9.78 -12.45
CA SER A 137 -9.48 -10.54 -11.38
C SER A 137 -10.45 -11.46 -10.65
N ALA A 138 -11.64 -10.97 -10.30
CA ALA A 138 -12.66 -11.76 -9.63
C ALA A 138 -13.16 -12.93 -10.50
N LEU A 139 -13.35 -12.70 -11.81
CA LEU A 139 -13.74 -13.76 -12.74
C LEU A 139 -12.68 -14.87 -12.82
N LEU A 140 -11.40 -14.49 -12.99
CA LEU A 140 -10.29 -15.43 -13.09
C LEU A 140 -10.04 -16.19 -11.77
N GLU A 141 -10.21 -15.52 -10.63
CA GLU A 141 -10.06 -16.14 -9.32
C GLU A 141 -11.17 -17.15 -9.03
N LYS A 142 -12.41 -16.84 -9.43
CA LYS A 142 -13.57 -17.71 -9.21
C LYS A 142 -13.52 -18.96 -10.10
N GLU A 143 -13.28 -18.79 -11.39
CA GLU A 143 -13.39 -19.88 -12.37
C GLU A 143 -12.07 -20.66 -12.51
N ARG A 144 -10.93 -20.04 -12.15
CA ARG A 144 -9.55 -20.55 -12.33
C ARG A 144 -9.33 -21.32 -13.65
N PRO A 145 -9.71 -20.76 -14.81
CA PRO A 145 -9.59 -21.46 -16.08
C PRO A 145 -8.12 -21.60 -16.51
N GLU A 146 -7.72 -22.79 -16.96
CA GLU A 146 -6.39 -23.01 -17.58
C GLU A 146 -6.25 -22.27 -18.93
N ARG A 147 -7.37 -22.09 -19.63
CA ARG A 147 -7.43 -21.37 -20.91
C ARG A 147 -8.65 -20.47 -20.92
N VAL A 148 -8.48 -19.24 -21.37
CA VAL A 148 -9.58 -18.28 -21.44
C VAL A 148 -9.51 -17.44 -22.69
N ASP A 149 -10.67 -17.31 -23.35
CA ASP A 149 -10.82 -16.44 -24.51
C ASP A 149 -11.10 -15.01 -24.06
N ILE A 150 -10.37 -14.08 -24.67
CA ILE A 150 -10.44 -12.65 -24.38
C ILE A 150 -10.77 -11.91 -25.67
N ALA A 151 -11.81 -11.09 -25.64
CA ALA A 151 -12.06 -10.09 -26.68
C ALA A 151 -11.43 -8.77 -26.24
N TYR A 152 -10.73 -8.12 -27.17
CA TYR A 152 -10.03 -6.86 -26.92
C TYR A 152 -10.12 -5.92 -28.11
N LEU A 153 -10.01 -4.63 -27.83
CA LEU A 153 -9.99 -3.57 -28.82
C LEU A 153 -8.55 -3.15 -29.09
N ARG A 154 -8.13 -3.23 -30.35
CA ARG A 154 -6.84 -2.74 -30.84
C ARG A 154 -7.08 -1.79 -32.01
N ALA A 155 -6.61 -0.54 -31.88
CA ALA A 155 -6.77 0.49 -32.91
C ALA A 155 -8.23 0.67 -33.43
N GLY A 156 -9.22 0.41 -32.57
CA GLY A 156 -10.65 0.51 -32.92
C GLY A 156 -11.26 -0.75 -33.54
N GLN A 157 -10.49 -1.82 -33.74
CA GLN A 157 -10.98 -3.13 -34.20
C GLN A 157 -11.06 -4.11 -33.04
N GLU A 158 -12.13 -4.89 -33.00
CA GLU A 158 -12.30 -5.97 -32.02
C GLU A 158 -11.59 -7.22 -32.51
N GLU A 159 -10.66 -7.71 -31.71
CA GLU A 159 -9.89 -8.92 -31.93
C GLU A 159 -10.10 -9.87 -30.74
N SER A 160 -9.79 -11.15 -30.95
CA SER A 160 -9.87 -12.17 -29.90
C SER A 160 -8.55 -12.90 -29.75
N ALA A 161 -8.19 -13.27 -28.53
CA ALA A 161 -7.03 -14.07 -28.21
C ALA A 161 -7.34 -15.06 -27.09
N THR A 162 -6.72 -16.24 -27.14
CA THR A 162 -6.81 -17.22 -26.05
C THR A 162 -5.57 -17.12 -25.16
N LEU A 163 -5.75 -16.79 -23.89
CA LEU A 163 -4.70 -16.87 -22.89
C LEU A 163 -4.61 -18.29 -22.33
N VAL A 164 -3.38 -18.71 -22.05
CA VAL A 164 -3.07 -19.93 -21.28
C VAL A 164 -2.56 -19.47 -19.93
N LEU A 165 -3.32 -19.73 -18.88
CA LEU A 165 -3.06 -19.23 -17.54
C LEU A 165 -2.38 -20.30 -16.70
N SER A 166 -1.36 -19.89 -15.96
CA SER A 166 -0.77 -20.69 -14.89
C SER A 166 -1.17 -20.10 -13.55
N TYR A 167 -1.62 -20.97 -12.66
CA TYR A 167 -1.93 -20.61 -11.29
C TYR A 167 -0.85 -21.20 -10.39
N ILE A 168 -0.10 -20.34 -9.73
CA ILE A 168 0.75 -20.76 -8.61
C ILE A 168 -0.18 -20.98 -7.41
N ASP A 169 0.01 -22.05 -6.64
CA ASP A 169 -0.81 -22.35 -5.46
C ASP A 169 -0.91 -21.13 -4.53
N GLY A 170 -2.16 -20.71 -4.25
CA GLY A 170 -2.45 -19.53 -3.43
C GLY A 170 -2.28 -18.17 -4.12
N ALA A 171 -1.86 -18.11 -5.38
CA ALA A 171 -1.73 -16.87 -6.15
C ALA A 171 -2.89 -16.65 -7.14
N ALA A 172 -3.12 -15.38 -7.47
CA ALA A 172 -3.98 -14.97 -8.57
C ALA A 172 -3.36 -15.36 -9.92
N ALA A 173 -4.20 -15.44 -10.97
CA ALA A 173 -3.73 -15.69 -12.34
C ALA A 173 -2.70 -14.64 -12.75
N ASP A 174 -1.50 -15.09 -13.15
CA ASP A 174 -0.52 -14.21 -13.76
C ASP A 174 -0.80 -14.09 -15.26
N LEU A 175 -1.23 -12.89 -15.66
CA LEU A 175 -1.54 -12.55 -17.05
C LEU A 175 -0.29 -12.06 -17.80
N GLY A 176 0.79 -11.74 -17.10
CA GLY A 176 1.96 -11.08 -17.68
C GLY A 176 1.66 -9.67 -18.19
N ILE A 177 0.71 -8.96 -17.57
CA ILE A 177 0.34 -7.58 -17.94
C ILE A 177 0.35 -6.65 -16.75
N GLY A 178 0.70 -5.40 -17.01
CA GLY A 178 0.48 -4.29 -16.09
C GLY A 178 -0.53 -3.33 -16.69
N TRP A 179 -1.47 -2.85 -15.87
CA TRP A 179 -2.49 -1.90 -16.29
C TRP A 179 -1.93 -0.51 -16.50
N LYS A 180 -2.57 0.27 -17.38
CA LYS A 180 -2.21 1.67 -17.59
C LYS A 180 -2.45 2.48 -16.31
N THR A 181 -1.40 3.16 -15.84
CA THR A 181 -1.46 4.08 -14.69
C THR A 181 -1.59 5.53 -15.16
N ILE A 182 -1.98 6.42 -14.24
CA ILE A 182 -1.86 7.87 -14.44
C ILE A 182 -0.64 8.40 -13.69
N ASP A 183 0.06 9.36 -14.30
CA ASP A 183 1.17 10.04 -13.66
C ASP A 183 0.65 11.22 -12.82
N HIS A 184 0.82 11.12 -11.50
CA HIS A 184 0.48 12.19 -10.57
C HIS A 184 1.75 12.93 -10.17
N ARG A 185 1.91 14.15 -10.70
CA ARG A 185 3.12 14.95 -10.46
C ARG A 185 2.94 15.84 -9.23
N VAL A 186 3.69 15.52 -8.17
CA VAL A 186 3.84 16.40 -7.01
C VAL A 186 4.87 17.46 -7.37
N ARG A 187 4.41 18.67 -7.69
CA ARG A 187 5.27 19.80 -8.06
C ARG A 187 5.60 20.65 -6.84
N ALA A 188 6.88 20.90 -6.63
CA ALA A 188 7.36 21.99 -5.80
C ALA A 188 7.40 23.27 -6.64
N SER A 189 7.02 24.39 -6.01
CA SER A 189 7.15 25.72 -6.58
C SER A 189 8.62 26.20 -6.65
N GLY A 190 9.52 25.58 -5.87
CA GLY A 190 10.97 25.82 -5.91
C GLY A 190 11.76 24.95 -4.92
N PHE A 191 13.07 25.20 -4.75
CA PHE A 191 13.93 24.42 -3.84
C PHE A 191 13.51 24.53 -2.37
N ALA A 192 13.23 25.74 -1.88
CA ALA A 192 12.80 25.95 -0.49
C ALA A 192 11.47 25.24 -0.20
N ASP A 193 10.54 25.29 -1.15
CA ASP A 193 9.27 24.58 -1.07
C ASP A 193 9.47 23.06 -1.08
N ALA A 194 10.38 22.54 -1.91
CA ALA A 194 10.73 21.12 -1.91
C ALA A 194 11.30 20.64 -0.57
N VAL A 195 12.16 21.44 0.08
CA VAL A 195 12.69 21.14 1.42
C VAL A 195 11.56 21.17 2.46
N SER A 196 10.67 22.17 2.39
CA SER A 196 9.51 22.26 3.28
C SER A 196 8.59 21.05 3.13
N MET A 197 8.27 20.66 1.89
CA MET A 197 7.49 19.45 1.61
C MET A 197 8.18 18.19 2.13
N GLY A 198 9.50 18.06 1.97
CA GLY A 198 10.27 16.95 2.52
C GLY A 198 10.18 16.86 4.04
N PHE A 199 10.23 18.00 4.74
CA PHE A 199 10.03 18.05 6.19
C PHE A 199 8.61 17.63 6.59
N VAL A 200 7.59 18.15 5.90
CA VAL A 200 6.19 17.77 6.14
C VAL A 200 5.99 16.27 5.93
N GLU A 201 6.53 15.72 4.85
CA GLU A 201 6.44 14.29 4.53
C GLU A 201 7.19 13.43 5.57
N THR A 202 8.32 13.93 6.09
CA THR A 202 9.06 13.27 7.17
C THR A 202 8.23 13.20 8.45
N VAL A 203 7.65 14.33 8.89
CA VAL A 203 6.80 14.37 10.10
C VAL A 203 5.57 13.47 9.94
N LYS A 204 4.96 13.49 8.76
CA LYS A 204 3.82 12.63 8.42
C LYS A 204 4.20 11.15 8.47
N THR A 205 5.35 10.79 7.90
CA THR A 205 5.88 9.42 7.93
C THR A 205 6.14 8.98 9.37
N ILE A 206 6.80 9.81 10.19
CA ILE A 206 7.02 9.54 11.63
C ILE A 206 5.68 9.30 12.36
N SER A 207 4.69 10.18 12.15
CA SER A 207 3.36 10.02 12.76
C SER A 207 2.69 8.72 12.30
N GLY A 208 2.81 8.38 11.01
CA GLY A 208 2.33 7.12 10.45
C GLY A 208 3.00 5.90 11.08
N THR A 209 4.33 5.93 11.25
CA THR A 209 5.11 4.87 11.90
C THR A 209 4.65 4.63 13.32
N TYR A 210 4.49 5.67 14.14
CA TYR A 210 3.99 5.51 15.51
C TYR A 210 2.55 4.98 15.57
N ARG A 211 1.69 5.38 14.63
CA ARG A 211 0.33 4.80 14.52
C ARG A 211 0.40 3.32 14.13
N GLY A 212 1.27 2.95 13.21
CA GLY A 212 1.54 1.57 12.83
C GLY A 212 1.99 0.74 14.03
N ILE A 213 2.94 1.23 14.80
CA ILE A 213 3.40 0.57 16.04
C ILE A 213 2.27 0.47 17.06
N ALA A 214 1.49 1.54 17.27
CA ALA A 214 0.36 1.52 18.19
C ALA A 214 -0.70 0.48 17.78
N SER A 215 -0.87 0.23 16.47
CA SER A 215 -1.80 -0.79 15.97
C SER A 215 -1.43 -2.22 16.39
N LEU A 216 -0.14 -2.49 16.68
CA LEU A 216 0.34 -3.79 17.18
C LEU A 216 -0.33 -4.19 18.51
N PHE A 217 -0.72 -3.19 19.30
CA PHE A 217 -1.42 -3.39 20.57
C PHE A 217 -2.95 -3.39 20.43
N MET A 218 -3.48 -3.21 19.22
CA MET A 218 -4.92 -3.11 18.94
C MET A 218 -5.54 -4.41 18.42
N GLY A 219 -4.84 -5.55 18.52
CA GLY A 219 -5.34 -6.86 18.13
C GLY A 219 -5.08 -7.25 16.67
N VAL A 220 -4.04 -6.68 16.05
CA VAL A 220 -3.53 -7.14 14.75
C VAL A 220 -2.76 -8.45 14.91
N ASN A 221 -2.66 -9.22 13.84
CA ASN A 221 -1.85 -10.44 13.79
C ASN A 221 -0.37 -10.05 13.67
N LEU A 222 0.39 -10.18 14.77
CA LEU A 222 1.81 -9.81 14.82
C LEU A 222 2.68 -10.54 13.78
N LEU A 223 2.37 -11.80 13.45
CA LEU A 223 3.14 -12.59 12.47
C LEU A 223 3.00 -12.05 11.04
N LYS A 224 1.88 -11.37 10.75
CA LYS A 224 1.62 -10.76 9.44
C LYS A 224 1.97 -9.28 9.42
N ALA A 225 1.69 -8.57 10.52
CA ALA A 225 1.88 -7.12 10.63
C ALA A 225 3.33 -6.69 10.81
N VAL A 226 4.18 -7.53 11.41
CA VAL A 226 5.60 -7.22 11.63
C VAL A 226 6.44 -7.90 10.54
N SER A 227 7.11 -7.08 9.71
CA SER A 227 8.07 -7.57 8.73
C SER A 227 9.38 -7.95 9.41
N GLY A 228 9.84 -9.19 9.20
CA GLY A 228 11.14 -9.62 9.68
C GLY A 228 12.30 -9.21 8.76
N PRO A 229 13.54 -9.54 9.15
CA PRO A 229 14.74 -9.16 8.41
C PRO A 229 14.80 -9.73 6.98
N ALA A 230 14.28 -10.95 6.77
CA ALA A 230 14.30 -11.58 5.46
C ALA A 230 13.31 -10.90 4.51
N ARG A 231 12.12 -10.55 5.00
CA ARG A 231 11.12 -9.80 4.20
C ARG A 231 11.59 -8.38 3.88
N ILE A 232 12.25 -7.69 4.83
CA ILE A 232 12.86 -6.37 4.57
C ILE A 232 13.93 -6.49 3.48
N THR A 233 14.80 -7.50 3.55
CA THR A 233 15.84 -7.74 2.55
C THR A 233 15.25 -8.03 1.17
N TRP A 234 14.19 -8.84 1.11
CA TRP A 234 13.45 -9.09 -0.14
C TRP A 234 12.84 -7.80 -0.70
N MET A 235 12.21 -6.98 0.15
CA MET A 235 11.62 -5.70 -0.25
C MET A 235 12.69 -4.75 -0.82
N VAL A 236 13.86 -4.64 -0.17
CA VAL A 236 15.01 -3.89 -0.70
C VAL A 236 15.42 -4.40 -2.08
N GLY A 237 15.52 -5.72 -2.25
CA GLY A 237 15.86 -6.35 -3.53
C GLY A 237 14.86 -6.05 -4.65
N THR A 238 13.55 -6.12 -4.35
CA THR A 238 12.49 -5.82 -5.33
C THR A 238 12.50 -4.36 -5.76
N VAL A 239 12.65 -3.42 -4.81
CA VAL A 239 12.71 -1.99 -5.11
C VAL A 239 13.99 -1.65 -5.87
N ALA A 240 15.12 -2.24 -5.50
CA ALA A 240 16.37 -2.06 -6.25
C ALA A 240 16.25 -2.58 -7.67
N LYS A 241 15.71 -3.80 -7.86
CA LYS A 241 15.48 -4.38 -9.19
C LYS A 241 14.58 -3.48 -10.04
N ASN A 242 13.43 -3.07 -9.51
CA ASN A 242 12.43 -2.28 -10.24
C ASN A 242 12.86 -0.82 -10.46
N GLY A 243 13.60 -0.24 -9.51
CA GLY A 243 14.10 1.13 -9.57
C GLY A 243 15.29 1.30 -10.53
N LEU A 244 16.10 0.25 -10.70
CA LEU A 244 17.25 0.24 -11.60
C LEU A 244 16.92 -0.31 -13.01
N SER A 245 15.86 -1.11 -13.16
CA SER A 245 15.48 -1.71 -14.45
C SER A 245 14.62 -0.79 -15.35
N GLY A 246 14.12 0.34 -14.84
CA GLY A 246 13.32 1.29 -15.62
C GLY A 246 14.16 2.43 -16.19
N GLU A 247 14.16 2.62 -17.51
CA GLU A 247 14.83 3.73 -18.24
C GLU A 247 14.27 5.14 -17.94
N THR A 248 13.52 5.34 -16.85
CA THR A 248 12.85 6.61 -16.54
C THR A 248 13.19 7.12 -15.13
N ALA A 249 13.21 8.44 -14.97
CA ALA A 249 13.49 9.14 -13.70
C ALA A 249 12.61 8.69 -12.50
N GLY A 250 11.49 8.01 -12.76
CA GLY A 250 10.61 7.44 -11.74
C GLY A 250 11.28 6.34 -10.89
N GLY A 251 12.15 5.52 -11.48
CA GLY A 251 12.78 4.38 -10.78
C GLY A 251 13.69 4.82 -9.63
N LEU A 252 14.53 5.83 -9.87
CA LEU A 252 15.41 6.40 -8.84
C LEU A 252 14.61 7.09 -7.72
N SER A 253 13.54 7.82 -8.08
CA SER A 253 12.68 8.46 -7.07
C SER A 253 11.99 7.44 -6.15
N ALA A 254 11.58 6.29 -6.68
CA ALA A 254 11.00 5.21 -5.90
C ALA A 254 12.04 4.57 -4.96
N ALA A 255 13.27 4.34 -5.43
CA ALA A 255 14.36 3.81 -4.61
C ALA A 255 14.74 4.77 -3.46
N LEU A 256 14.87 6.08 -3.76
CA LEU A 256 15.14 7.11 -2.75
C LEU A 256 13.99 7.25 -1.75
N GLY A 257 12.74 7.22 -2.22
CA GLY A 257 11.56 7.25 -1.36
C GLY A 257 11.50 6.04 -0.42
N PHE A 258 11.83 4.86 -0.92
CA PHE A 258 11.91 3.65 -0.10
C PHE A 258 13.04 3.73 0.94
N LEU A 259 14.23 4.21 0.56
CA LEU A 259 15.34 4.44 1.47
C LEU A 259 14.98 5.48 2.56
N ALA A 260 14.23 6.52 2.20
CA ALA A 260 13.72 7.50 3.14
C ALA A 260 12.75 6.86 4.15
N ILE A 261 11.80 6.03 3.70
CA ILE A 261 10.87 5.31 4.58
C ILE A 261 11.62 4.43 5.59
N LEU A 262 12.63 3.67 5.13
CA LEU A 262 13.45 2.84 6.03
C LEU A 262 14.23 3.68 7.04
N SER A 263 14.84 4.78 6.59
CA SER A 263 15.64 5.67 7.44
C SER A 263 14.78 6.35 8.52
N ILE A 264 13.61 6.87 8.11
CA ILE A 264 12.64 7.49 9.03
C ILE A 264 12.06 6.44 9.98
N GLY A 265 11.77 5.23 9.49
CA GLY A 265 11.30 4.12 10.31
C GLY A 265 12.31 3.73 11.39
N LEU A 266 13.59 3.61 11.05
CA LEU A 266 14.67 3.32 11.99
C LEU A 266 14.84 4.45 13.01
N PHE A 267 14.81 5.71 12.56
CA PHE A 267 14.82 6.88 13.44
C PHE A 267 13.65 6.85 14.44
N ALA A 268 12.42 6.63 13.96
CA ALA A 268 11.22 6.60 14.79
C ALA A 268 11.24 5.44 15.80
N MET A 269 11.72 4.26 15.38
CA MET A 269 11.93 3.09 16.25
C MET A 269 12.98 3.37 17.33
N ASN A 270 14.13 3.93 16.97
CA ASN A 270 15.21 4.23 17.92
C ASN A 270 14.79 5.29 18.95
N LEU A 271 13.84 6.17 18.63
CA LEU A 271 13.31 7.16 19.57
C LEU A 271 12.26 6.60 20.54
N LEU A 272 11.79 5.35 20.34
CA LEU A 272 10.85 4.73 21.27
C LEU A 272 11.48 4.54 22.66
N PRO A 273 10.69 4.67 23.75
CA PRO A 273 11.15 4.46 25.13
C PRO A 273 11.36 2.97 25.47
N ILE A 274 11.94 2.20 24.54
CA ILE A 274 12.22 0.78 24.69
C ILE A 274 13.67 0.63 25.17
N PRO A 275 13.94 -0.14 26.24
CA PRO A 275 15.30 -0.42 26.66
C PRO A 275 16.13 -1.04 25.53
N LEU A 276 17.46 -0.84 25.56
CA LEU A 276 18.42 -1.15 24.48
C LEU A 276 18.46 -0.11 23.35
N LEU A 277 17.34 0.56 23.03
CA LEU A 277 17.30 1.61 22.02
C LEU A 277 17.69 2.98 22.61
N ASP A 278 18.05 3.93 21.73
CA ASP A 278 18.47 5.28 22.12
C ASP A 278 17.39 6.01 22.94
N GLY A 279 16.12 5.87 22.57
CA GLY A 279 14.97 6.46 23.26
C GLY A 279 14.78 5.92 24.67
N GLY A 280 15.18 4.67 24.94
CA GLY A 280 15.21 4.11 26.29
C GLY A 280 16.26 4.78 27.17
N SER A 281 17.44 5.04 26.61
CA SER A 281 18.51 5.79 27.30
C SER A 281 18.10 7.25 27.53
N ILE A 282 17.48 7.89 26.53
CA ILE A 282 16.90 9.24 26.66
C ILE A 282 15.88 9.27 27.81
N LEU A 283 14.97 8.30 27.88
CA LEU A 283 14.00 8.21 28.96
C LEU A 283 14.67 8.09 30.33
N LEU A 284 15.72 7.28 30.46
CA LEU A 284 16.48 7.17 31.70
C LEU A 284 17.11 8.51 32.08
N PHE A 285 17.74 9.21 31.15
CA PHE A 285 18.34 10.53 31.43
C PHE A 285 17.29 11.57 31.82
N VAL A 286 16.12 11.57 31.18
CA VAL A 286 14.99 12.43 31.59
C VAL A 286 14.56 12.10 33.03
N ILE A 287 14.44 10.82 33.37
CA ILE A 287 14.12 10.38 34.74
C ILE A 287 15.21 10.81 35.74
N GLU A 288 16.49 10.72 35.37
CA GLU A 288 17.61 11.16 36.22
C GLU A 288 17.62 12.68 36.44
N ILE A 289 17.32 13.47 35.40
CA ILE A 289 17.19 14.93 35.49
C ILE A 289 16.06 15.29 36.48
N VAL A 290 14.90 14.65 36.36
CA VAL A 290 13.76 14.90 37.27
C VAL A 290 14.09 14.45 38.70
N ARG A 291 14.72 13.28 38.86
CA ARG A 291 15.06 12.73 40.19
C ARG A 291 16.31 13.37 40.81
N ARG A 292 17.07 14.13 40.03
CA ARG A 292 18.40 14.69 40.36
C ARG A 292 19.36 13.66 40.97
N LYS A 293 19.21 12.39 40.61
CA LYS A 293 19.97 11.25 41.14
C LYS A 293 20.22 10.25 40.02
N ALA A 294 21.47 9.82 39.89
CA ALA A 294 21.86 8.78 38.94
C ALA A 294 21.11 7.48 39.20
N ALA A 295 20.71 6.79 38.13
CA ALA A 295 20.13 5.46 38.23
C ALA A 295 21.17 4.48 38.76
N LYS A 296 20.75 3.57 39.65
CA LYS A 296 21.64 2.52 40.14
C LYS A 296 22.05 1.63 38.96
N VAL A 297 23.33 1.28 38.87
CA VAL A 297 23.87 0.39 37.82
C VAL A 297 23.03 -0.89 37.69
N LYS A 298 22.63 -1.51 38.82
CA LYS A 298 21.76 -2.71 38.81
C LYS A 298 20.39 -2.47 38.16
N THR A 299 19.84 -1.26 38.26
CA THR A 299 18.55 -0.90 37.65
C THR A 299 18.70 -0.70 36.15
N VAL A 300 19.77 -0.01 35.72
CA VAL A 300 20.09 0.17 34.29
C VAL A 300 20.34 -1.17 33.61
N LEU A 301 21.12 -2.06 34.24
CA LEU A 301 21.36 -3.41 33.70
C LEU A 301 20.07 -4.21 33.54
N ARG A 302 19.20 -4.25 34.56
CA ARG A 302 17.89 -4.93 34.46
C ARG A 302 17.02 -4.34 33.36
N TYR A 303 16.96 -3.02 33.26
CA TYR A 303 16.24 -2.31 32.22
C TYR A 303 16.75 -2.73 30.83
N GLN A 304 18.07 -2.67 30.60
CA GLN A 304 18.68 -3.12 29.34
C GLN A 304 18.43 -4.59 29.04
N THR A 305 18.53 -5.49 30.03
CA THR A 305 18.23 -6.92 29.83
C THR A 305 16.78 -7.14 29.39
N VAL A 306 15.81 -6.42 29.98
CA VAL A 306 14.42 -6.48 29.53
C VAL A 306 14.30 -6.04 28.07
N GLY A 307 15.02 -4.99 27.67
CA GLY A 307 15.08 -4.54 26.29
C GLY A 307 15.62 -5.60 25.33
N ILE A 308 16.78 -6.18 25.66
CA ILE A 308 17.41 -7.25 24.87
C ILE A 308 16.45 -8.44 24.72
N VAL A 309 15.84 -8.89 25.80
CA VAL A 309 14.88 -10.01 25.76
C VAL A 309 13.66 -9.67 24.91
N THR A 310 13.13 -8.44 25.02
CA THR A 310 11.96 -8.00 24.23
C THR A 310 12.29 -7.91 22.74
N VAL A 311 13.42 -7.29 22.37
CA VAL A 311 13.86 -7.20 20.97
C VAL A 311 14.17 -8.58 20.41
N ALA A 312 14.83 -9.46 21.16
CA ALA A 312 15.07 -10.84 20.76
C ALA A 312 13.76 -11.62 20.56
N ALA A 313 12.76 -11.44 21.42
CA ALA A 313 11.45 -12.07 21.26
C ALA A 313 10.74 -11.58 19.99
N ILE A 314 10.75 -10.27 19.72
CA ILE A 314 10.19 -9.69 18.49
C ILE A 314 10.95 -10.19 17.26
N PHE A 315 12.28 -10.26 17.32
CA PHE A 315 13.11 -10.78 16.24
C PHE A 315 12.75 -12.23 15.90
N LEU A 316 12.67 -13.11 16.90
CA LEU A 316 12.24 -14.50 16.72
C LEU A 316 10.83 -14.59 16.14
N LEU A 317 9.88 -13.83 16.69
CA LEU A 317 8.51 -13.79 16.18
C LEU A 317 8.44 -13.35 14.72
N SER A 318 9.17 -12.28 14.37
CA SER A 318 9.22 -11.76 13.00
C SER A 318 9.87 -12.74 12.03
N THR A 319 10.87 -13.50 12.48
CA THR A 319 11.53 -14.54 11.68
C THR A 319 10.58 -15.70 11.38
N VAL A 320 9.76 -16.10 12.36
CA VAL A 320 8.69 -17.08 12.13
C VAL A 320 7.64 -16.54 11.16
N GLY A 321 7.25 -15.27 11.30
CA GLY A 321 6.35 -14.60 10.36
C GLY A 321 6.90 -14.55 8.94
N ASP A 322 8.20 -14.32 8.77
CA ASP A 322 8.89 -14.37 7.48
C ASP A 322 8.87 -15.78 6.89
N PHE A 323 9.15 -16.81 7.70
CA PHE A 323 9.08 -18.20 7.24
C PHE A 323 7.69 -18.56 6.74
N ILE A 324 6.63 -18.16 7.46
CA ILE A 324 5.23 -18.38 7.06
C ILE A 324 4.95 -17.69 5.71
N PHE A 325 5.35 -16.42 5.58
CA PHE A 325 5.18 -15.63 4.35
C PHE A 325 5.85 -16.28 3.13
N PHE A 326 7.11 -16.71 3.25
CA PHE A 326 7.82 -17.36 2.15
C PHE A 326 7.35 -18.80 1.88
N SER A 327 6.72 -19.45 2.86
CA SER A 327 6.14 -20.79 2.69
C SER A 327 4.76 -20.78 2.02
N GLY A 328 4.21 -19.60 1.69
CA GLY A 328 2.91 -19.47 1.03
C GLY A 328 1.72 -19.90 1.90
N LYS A 329 1.88 -19.88 3.24
CA LYS A 329 0.84 -20.26 4.21
C LYS A 329 0.32 -19.08 5.02
#